data_AF-A0A945TKV8-F1
#
_entry.id   AF-A0A945TKV8-F1
#
_cell.length_a   1.000
_cell.length_b   1.000
_cell.length_c   1.000
_cell.angle_alpha   90.00
_cell.angle_beta   90.00
_cell.angle_gamma   90.00
#
_symmetry.space_group_name_H-M   'P 1'
#
loop_
_entity.id
_entity.type
_entity.pdbx_description
1 polymer ?
#
loop_
_entity_poly.entity_id
_entity_poly.type
_entity_poly.pdbx_seq_one_letter_code
_entity_poly.pdbx_strand_id
1 'polypeptide(L)'
;MTDSTNPTSDSFSFVDAEHAVLKFWESSEVFKQSLAQTENGAPYIFYDGPPFATGLPHHGHLVGSILKDAVPRYFTMKGRYVQRRFGWDCHGLPIEHEIDKSLGMSSIEAVEKLGVKGYNDQCRGIVQRYTSEWQKTINRIGRWVDFDNDYKTMDPWYMESVWWVVKQLWEKDLIYRGEKVVPFSTALGTILSNFEAGSNYQDVQDPAVTILFKLENVNKYIAAWTTTPWTLPSNLALCVGKDIDYVEARDQESGRIVIFAKERLDAIGKTKQLEVIAEFKGSELVGTRYEPLFPYFSEHEKDGAFVVLEDNYVTTDTGTGIVHQAPAFGEDDFRVLRAAGIQVAPCPVDMEGQFTNEVTDFKGMHVKEADKHIIRHLKDKGNLYIQEVIDHSYPFCPRSNTPIIYRTIDSWYVRVEQMRDQLQASNAQINWV
;
A
#
# COMPACT_ATOMS: atom_id res chain seq x y z
N MET A 1 27.01 -60.51 43.22
CA MET A 1 25.61 -60.44 42.76
C MET A 1 25.64 -59.85 41.37
N THR A 2 25.50 -60.71 40.38
CA THR A 2 25.26 -60.35 38.98
C THR A 2 23.85 -59.79 38.88
N ASP A 3 23.71 -58.49 38.67
CA ASP A 3 22.42 -57.92 38.30
C ASP A 3 22.30 -57.96 36.77
N SER A 4 21.98 -59.16 36.31
CA SER A 4 21.53 -59.42 34.95
C SER A 4 20.02 -59.20 34.91
N THR A 5 19.59 -57.96 34.66
CA THR A 5 18.20 -57.66 34.33
C THR A 5 18.13 -56.82 33.06
N ASN A 6 17.83 -57.53 31.96
CA ASN A 6 17.24 -57.11 30.69
C ASN A 6 18.12 -56.46 29.61
N PRO A 7 18.48 -57.24 28.58
CA PRO A 7 18.59 -56.74 27.21
C PRO A 7 17.20 -56.85 26.53
N THR A 8 16.50 -55.74 26.26
CA THR A 8 15.50 -55.59 25.16
C THR A 8 14.82 -54.22 25.17
N SER A 9 14.98 -53.44 24.10
CA SER A 9 13.91 -53.06 23.15
C SER A 9 14.40 -51.93 22.26
N ASP A 10 14.41 -52.12 20.95
CA ASP A 10 14.59 -51.06 19.96
C ASP A 10 13.72 -49.85 20.31
N SER A 11 14.31 -48.68 20.52
CA SER A 11 13.54 -47.46 20.78
C SER A 11 12.69 -47.15 19.54
N PHE A 12 11.37 -47.20 19.67
CA PHE A 12 10.46 -46.87 18.56
C PHE A 12 10.71 -45.42 18.09
N SER A 13 11.06 -45.28 16.81
CA SER A 13 11.31 -44.00 16.17
C SER A 13 10.06 -43.53 15.42
N PHE A 14 9.44 -42.44 15.88
CA PHE A 14 8.33 -41.81 15.18
C PHE A 14 8.72 -41.36 13.77
N VAL A 15 9.95 -40.89 13.59
CA VAL A 15 10.45 -40.43 12.29
C VAL A 15 10.49 -41.60 11.29
N ASP A 16 11.03 -42.75 11.69
CA ASP A 16 11.12 -43.92 10.82
C ASP A 16 9.73 -44.52 10.55
N ALA A 17 8.86 -44.54 11.56
CA ALA A 17 7.48 -44.97 11.41
C ALA A 17 6.70 -44.07 10.44
N GLU A 18 6.83 -42.75 10.53
CA GLU A 18 6.23 -41.80 9.59
C GLU A 18 6.73 -42.04 8.17
N HIS A 19 8.04 -42.23 7.97
CA HIS A 19 8.60 -42.55 6.65
C HIS A 19 8.03 -43.86 6.09
N ALA A 20 7.87 -44.89 6.93
CA ALA A 20 7.26 -46.15 6.52
C ALA A 20 5.79 -45.97 6.11
N VAL A 21 5.02 -45.20 6.87
CA VAL A 21 3.61 -44.90 6.57
C VAL A 21 3.46 -44.06 5.30
N LEU A 22 4.29 -43.02 5.12
CA LEU A 22 4.30 -42.21 3.90
C LEU A 22 4.58 -43.06 2.66
N LYS A 23 5.59 -43.94 2.75
CA LYS A 23 5.91 -44.88 1.65
C LYS A 23 4.75 -45.83 1.35
N PHE A 24 4.07 -46.33 2.38
CA PHE A 24 2.87 -47.16 2.21
C PHE A 24 1.73 -46.40 1.53
N TRP A 25 1.47 -45.15 1.95
CA TRP A 25 0.44 -44.31 1.34
C TRP A 25 0.73 -44.00 -0.13
N GLU A 26 1.98 -43.71 -0.46
CA GLU A 26 2.44 -43.44 -1.82
C GLU A 26 2.32 -44.68 -2.71
N SER A 27 2.94 -45.80 -2.31
CA SER A 27 2.96 -47.02 -3.13
C SER A 27 1.58 -47.65 -3.33
N SER A 28 0.66 -47.40 -2.39
CA SER A 28 -0.71 -47.90 -2.46
C SER A 28 -1.69 -46.85 -2.99
N GLU A 29 -1.22 -45.66 -3.39
CA GLU A 29 -2.07 -44.57 -3.88
C GLU A 29 -3.25 -44.23 -2.95
N VAL A 30 -3.04 -44.27 -1.63
CA VAL A 30 -4.12 -44.19 -0.62
C VAL A 30 -4.97 -42.92 -0.77
N PHE A 31 -4.35 -41.80 -1.12
CA PHE A 31 -5.08 -40.57 -1.37
C PHE A 31 -6.05 -40.71 -2.56
N LYS A 32 -5.61 -41.24 -3.70
CA LYS A 32 -6.46 -41.48 -4.87
C LYS A 32 -7.58 -42.47 -4.56
N GLN A 33 -7.27 -43.54 -3.82
CA GLN A 33 -8.28 -44.49 -3.36
C GLN A 33 -9.34 -43.82 -2.47
N SER A 34 -8.95 -42.90 -1.59
CA SER A 34 -9.91 -42.18 -0.74
C SER A 34 -10.88 -41.29 -1.54
N LEU A 35 -10.42 -40.72 -2.65
CA LEU A 35 -11.27 -39.98 -3.59
C LEU A 35 -12.21 -40.93 -4.34
N ALA A 36 -11.71 -42.05 -4.85
CA ALA A 36 -12.52 -43.05 -5.56
C ALA A 36 -13.61 -43.64 -4.65
N GLN A 37 -13.29 -43.93 -3.38
CA GLN A 37 -14.24 -44.44 -2.40
C GLN A 37 -15.42 -43.48 -2.15
N THR A 38 -15.18 -42.18 -2.29
CA THR A 38 -16.17 -41.14 -2.03
C THR A 38 -16.73 -40.49 -3.29
N GLU A 39 -16.40 -40.98 -4.49
CA GLU A 39 -16.73 -40.34 -5.77
C GLU A 39 -18.22 -40.05 -5.96
N ASN A 40 -19.09 -40.94 -5.47
CA ASN A 40 -20.55 -40.78 -5.52
C ASN A 40 -21.14 -40.06 -4.29
N GLY A 41 -20.30 -39.61 -3.36
CA GLY A 41 -20.69 -38.89 -2.16
C GLY A 41 -21.00 -37.41 -2.44
N ALA A 42 -21.70 -36.75 -1.51
CA ALA A 42 -22.01 -35.34 -1.65
C ALA A 42 -20.73 -34.47 -1.66
N PRO A 43 -20.53 -33.57 -2.64
CA PRO A 43 -19.27 -32.85 -2.80
C PRO A 43 -19.05 -31.83 -1.70
N TYR A 44 -17.86 -31.78 -1.09
CA TYR A 44 -17.41 -30.67 -0.26
C TYR A 44 -16.37 -29.89 -1.06
N ILE A 45 -16.72 -28.66 -1.45
CA ILE A 45 -15.86 -27.82 -2.28
C ILE A 45 -14.85 -27.13 -1.39
N PHE A 46 -13.57 -27.46 -1.59
CA PHE A 46 -12.45 -26.86 -0.88
C PHE A 46 -11.60 -26.07 -1.87
N TYR A 47 -11.43 -24.78 -1.62
CA TYR A 47 -10.52 -23.93 -2.38
C TYR A 47 -9.22 -23.74 -1.62
N ASP A 48 -8.12 -24.09 -2.28
CA ASP A 48 -6.79 -23.92 -1.73
C ASP A 48 -6.23 -22.58 -2.16
N GLY A 49 -6.08 -21.64 -1.22
CA GLY A 49 -5.40 -20.37 -1.48
C GLY A 49 -3.95 -20.62 -1.95
N PRO A 50 -3.58 -20.19 -3.18
CA PRO A 50 -2.32 -20.55 -3.80
C PRO A 50 -1.15 -19.78 -3.15
N PRO A 51 -0.09 -20.44 -2.64
CA PRO A 51 1.12 -19.74 -2.22
C PRO A 51 1.89 -19.16 -3.42
N PHE A 52 2.66 -18.09 -3.16
CA PHE A 52 3.66 -17.60 -4.10
C PHE A 52 4.80 -18.62 -4.25
N ALA A 53 5.20 -18.89 -5.49
CA ALA A 53 6.34 -19.76 -5.80
C ALA A 53 7.68 -19.00 -5.75
N THR A 54 7.97 -18.31 -4.63
CA THR A 54 9.12 -17.40 -4.48
C THR A 54 10.16 -17.83 -3.46
N GLY A 55 9.89 -18.88 -2.67
CA GLY A 55 10.78 -19.28 -1.58
C GLY A 55 10.44 -20.65 -0.99
N LEU A 56 11.20 -21.08 0.01
CA LEU A 56 10.93 -22.30 0.77
C LEU A 56 9.76 -22.11 1.75
N PRO A 57 8.99 -23.17 2.08
CA PRO A 57 7.93 -23.09 3.07
C PRO A 57 8.50 -22.80 4.47
N HIS A 58 7.76 -22.02 5.28
CA HIS A 58 8.09 -21.66 6.66
C HIS A 58 6.93 -22.05 7.59
N HIS A 59 7.08 -21.89 8.91
CA HIS A 59 6.08 -22.35 9.88
C HIS A 59 4.65 -21.86 9.61
N GLY A 60 4.46 -20.58 9.20
CA GLY A 60 3.15 -20.10 8.74
C GLY A 60 2.51 -20.93 7.61
N HIS A 61 3.29 -21.34 6.62
CA HIS A 61 2.83 -22.23 5.54
C HIS A 61 2.44 -23.62 6.06
N LEU A 62 3.16 -24.14 7.06
CA LEU A 62 2.89 -25.44 7.65
C LEU A 62 1.57 -25.45 8.42
N VAL A 63 1.31 -24.43 9.25
CA VAL A 63 0.05 -24.30 10.01
C VAL A 63 -1.14 -24.28 9.07
N GLY A 64 -1.11 -23.42 8.05
CA GLY A 64 -2.16 -23.36 7.03
C GLY A 64 -2.35 -24.70 6.31
N SER A 65 -1.25 -25.37 5.94
CA SER A 65 -1.29 -26.67 5.25
C SER A 65 -1.89 -27.78 6.10
N ILE A 66 -1.57 -27.83 7.41
CA ILE A 66 -2.11 -28.84 8.33
C ILE A 66 -3.62 -28.67 8.49
N LEU A 67 -4.12 -27.44 8.67
CA LEU A 67 -5.56 -27.16 8.75
C LEU A 67 -6.28 -27.53 7.45
N LYS A 68 -5.67 -27.15 6.32
CA LYS A 68 -6.13 -27.49 4.96
C LYS A 68 -6.06 -28.98 4.63
N ASP A 69 -5.46 -29.81 5.48
CA ASP A 69 -5.47 -31.27 5.35
C ASP A 69 -6.46 -31.92 6.33
N ALA A 70 -6.45 -31.48 7.59
CA ALA A 70 -7.32 -31.99 8.64
C ALA A 70 -8.81 -31.86 8.29
N VAL A 71 -9.22 -30.67 7.79
CA VAL A 71 -10.63 -30.41 7.45
C VAL A 71 -11.11 -31.26 6.26
N PRO A 72 -10.41 -31.32 5.11
CA PRO A 72 -10.79 -32.22 4.03
C PRO A 72 -10.80 -33.71 4.42
N ARG A 73 -9.83 -34.16 5.24
CA ARG A 73 -9.83 -35.54 5.77
C ARG A 73 -11.08 -35.82 6.60
N TYR A 74 -11.44 -34.92 7.52
CA TYR A 74 -12.66 -35.05 8.31
C TYR A 74 -13.91 -35.21 7.43
N PHE A 75 -14.09 -34.36 6.42
CA PHE A 75 -15.25 -34.45 5.54
C PHE A 75 -15.23 -35.70 4.64
N THR A 76 -14.04 -36.16 4.24
CA THR A 76 -13.88 -37.44 3.52
C THR A 76 -14.31 -38.61 4.40
N MET A 77 -13.90 -38.62 5.68
CA MET A 77 -14.34 -39.64 6.66
C MET A 77 -15.84 -39.59 6.95
N LYS A 78 -16.49 -38.44 6.72
CA LYS A 78 -17.94 -38.28 6.77
C LYS A 78 -18.65 -38.73 5.47
N GLY A 79 -17.93 -39.30 4.52
CA GLY A 79 -18.47 -39.83 3.26
C GLY A 79 -18.66 -38.76 2.17
N ARG A 80 -18.04 -37.59 2.30
CA ARG A 80 -18.11 -36.53 1.27
C ARG A 80 -16.98 -36.66 0.27
N TYR A 81 -17.27 -36.36 -0.99
CA TYR A 81 -16.24 -36.22 -2.02
C TYR A 81 -15.52 -34.88 -1.84
N VAL A 82 -14.21 -34.90 -1.59
CA VAL A 82 -13.43 -33.66 -1.36
C VAL A 82 -12.24 -33.61 -2.30
N GLN A 83 -12.40 -32.96 -3.44
CA GLN A 83 -11.29 -32.72 -4.37
C GLN A 83 -10.31 -31.70 -3.76
N ARG A 84 -9.00 -31.98 -3.88
CA ARG A 84 -7.93 -31.15 -3.28
C ARG A 84 -6.84 -30.94 -4.32
N ARG A 85 -6.91 -29.83 -5.05
CA ARG A 85 -5.90 -29.44 -6.06
C ARG A 85 -4.99 -28.37 -5.47
N PHE A 86 -3.68 -28.54 -5.59
CA PHE A 86 -2.74 -27.51 -5.19
C PHE A 86 -2.78 -26.35 -6.18
N GLY A 87 -2.59 -25.13 -5.70
CA GLY A 87 -2.53 -23.92 -6.52
C GLY A 87 -1.19 -23.21 -6.41
N TRP A 88 -0.77 -22.54 -7.46
CA TRP A 88 0.44 -21.72 -7.47
C TRP A 88 0.16 -20.32 -7.98
N ASP A 89 0.56 -19.31 -7.19
CA ASP A 89 0.62 -17.96 -7.69
C ASP A 89 2.00 -17.70 -8.31
N CYS A 90 2.00 -17.58 -9.63
CA CYS A 90 3.16 -17.56 -10.51
C CYS A 90 3.42 -16.20 -11.18
N HIS A 91 2.67 -15.16 -10.82
CA HIS A 91 2.83 -13.83 -11.40
C HIS A 91 3.09 -12.75 -10.35
N GLY A 92 3.47 -11.57 -10.84
CA GLY A 92 3.55 -10.35 -10.06
C GLY A 92 4.90 -10.11 -9.37
N LEU A 93 4.93 -8.96 -8.70
CA LEU A 93 6.13 -8.37 -8.11
C LEU A 93 6.91 -9.28 -7.15
N PRO A 94 6.30 -10.17 -6.35
CA PRO A 94 7.07 -11.08 -5.51
C PRO A 94 8.06 -11.96 -6.30
N ILE A 95 7.68 -12.40 -7.51
CA ILE A 95 8.55 -13.23 -8.35
C ILE A 95 9.58 -12.35 -9.07
N GLU A 96 9.15 -11.22 -9.64
CA GLU A 96 10.03 -10.27 -10.32
C GLU A 96 11.13 -9.76 -9.38
N HIS A 97 10.80 -9.43 -8.13
CA HIS A 97 11.75 -8.97 -7.12
C HIS A 97 12.80 -10.03 -6.75
N GLU A 98 12.40 -11.30 -6.63
CA GLU A 98 13.37 -12.38 -6.39
C GLU A 98 14.28 -12.61 -7.60
N ILE A 99 13.77 -12.41 -8.82
CA ILE A 99 14.59 -12.43 -10.04
C ILE A 99 15.58 -11.25 -10.05
N ASP A 100 15.12 -10.04 -9.75
CA ASP A 100 15.96 -8.84 -9.69
C ASP A 100 17.12 -9.02 -8.71
N LYS A 101 16.84 -9.55 -7.51
CA LYS A 101 17.88 -9.93 -6.54
C LYS A 101 18.84 -10.98 -7.08
N SER A 102 18.32 -12.02 -7.75
CA SER A 102 19.14 -13.10 -8.28
C SER A 102 20.07 -12.65 -9.42
N LEU A 103 19.62 -11.66 -10.21
CA LEU A 103 20.38 -11.06 -11.30
C LEU A 103 21.29 -9.93 -10.82
N GLY A 104 21.04 -9.38 -9.63
CA GLY A 104 21.73 -8.19 -9.13
C GLY A 104 21.44 -6.94 -9.96
N MET A 105 20.23 -6.88 -10.53
CA MET A 105 19.81 -5.90 -11.53
C MET A 105 18.34 -5.56 -11.33
N SER A 106 17.93 -4.33 -11.61
CA SER A 106 16.51 -3.99 -11.65
C SER A 106 15.81 -4.63 -12.84
N SER A 107 14.49 -4.84 -12.74
CA SER A 107 13.66 -5.35 -13.83
C SER A 107 13.80 -4.55 -15.13
N ILE A 108 13.90 -3.22 -15.05
CA ILE A 108 14.10 -2.34 -16.21
C ILE A 108 15.41 -2.67 -16.91
N GLU A 109 16.53 -2.65 -16.18
CA GLU A 109 17.84 -2.95 -16.75
C GLU A 109 17.94 -4.40 -17.26
N ALA A 110 17.29 -5.34 -16.58
CA ALA A 110 17.23 -6.74 -16.98
C ALA A 110 16.43 -6.90 -18.28
N VAL A 111 15.31 -6.19 -18.44
CA VAL A 111 14.53 -6.16 -19.68
C VAL A 111 15.29 -5.50 -20.82
N GLU A 112 16.05 -4.42 -20.56
CA GLU A 112 16.91 -3.79 -21.56
C GLU A 112 18.00 -4.74 -22.07
N LYS A 113 18.60 -5.54 -21.18
CA LYS A 113 19.69 -6.47 -21.54
C LYS A 113 19.22 -7.80 -22.11
N LEU A 114 18.19 -8.40 -21.53
CA LEU A 114 17.72 -9.76 -21.84
C LEU A 114 16.51 -9.77 -22.79
N GLY A 115 15.86 -8.62 -22.95
CA GLY A 115 14.54 -8.52 -23.56
C GLY A 115 13.44 -9.06 -22.63
N VAL A 116 12.19 -8.65 -22.90
CA VAL A 116 11.00 -9.08 -22.13
C VAL A 116 10.89 -10.60 -22.07
N LYS A 117 11.14 -11.30 -23.18
CA LYS A 117 11.11 -12.77 -23.22
C LYS A 117 12.16 -13.37 -22.27
N GLY A 118 13.39 -12.85 -22.33
CA GLY A 118 14.50 -13.37 -21.51
C GLY A 118 14.23 -13.20 -20.02
N TYR A 119 13.70 -12.04 -19.61
CA TYR A 119 13.30 -11.78 -18.24
C TYR A 119 12.15 -12.71 -17.79
N ASN A 120 11.09 -12.84 -18.58
CA ASN A 120 9.95 -13.71 -18.26
C ASN A 120 10.34 -15.20 -18.18
N ASP A 121 11.33 -15.63 -18.97
CA ASP A 121 11.85 -17.00 -18.89
C ASP A 121 12.62 -17.25 -17.57
N GLN A 122 13.31 -16.23 -17.03
CA GLN A 122 13.91 -16.32 -15.68
C GLN A 122 12.82 -16.44 -14.61
N CYS A 123 11.78 -15.59 -14.67
CA CYS A 123 10.62 -15.67 -13.77
C CYS A 123 9.94 -17.04 -13.82
N ARG A 124 9.80 -17.64 -15.01
CA ARG A 124 9.22 -19.00 -15.12
C ARG A 124 10.12 -20.08 -14.50
N GLY A 125 11.44 -19.94 -14.65
CA GLY A 125 12.41 -20.91 -14.13
C GLY A 125 12.42 -21.00 -12.60
N ILE A 126 12.25 -19.88 -11.90
CA ILE A 126 12.25 -19.88 -10.42
C ILE A 126 11.01 -20.56 -9.84
N VAL A 127 9.85 -20.39 -10.48
CA VAL A 127 8.59 -21.03 -10.09
C VAL A 127 8.75 -22.55 -10.06
N GLN A 128 9.28 -23.13 -11.14
CA GLN A 128 9.48 -24.58 -11.25
C GLN A 128 10.38 -25.15 -10.16
N ARG A 129 11.44 -24.41 -9.79
CA ARG A 129 12.37 -24.81 -8.72
C ARG A 129 11.69 -24.87 -7.36
N TYR A 130 10.88 -23.86 -7.03
CA TYR A 130 10.22 -23.83 -5.73
C TYR A 130 9.05 -24.81 -5.66
N THR A 131 8.35 -25.09 -6.76
CA THR A 131 7.28 -26.10 -6.76
C THR A 131 7.78 -27.49 -6.31
N SER A 132 8.98 -27.91 -6.75
CA SER A 132 9.53 -29.21 -6.35
C SER A 132 9.94 -29.28 -4.89
N GLU A 133 10.55 -28.20 -4.36
CA GLU A 133 10.94 -28.13 -2.95
C GLU A 133 9.72 -28.15 -2.02
N TRP A 134 8.66 -27.44 -2.38
CA TRP A 134 7.41 -27.45 -1.64
C TRP A 134 6.74 -28.82 -1.64
N GLN A 135 6.66 -29.50 -2.79
CA GLN A 135 6.06 -30.82 -2.88
C GLN A 135 6.73 -31.80 -1.89
N LYS A 136 8.06 -31.76 -1.79
CA LYS A 136 8.81 -32.56 -0.81
C LYS A 136 8.38 -32.26 0.64
N THR A 137 8.28 -30.98 1.02
CA THR A 137 7.87 -30.59 2.38
C THR A 137 6.42 -30.93 2.67
N ILE A 138 5.50 -30.66 1.72
CA ILE A 138 4.06 -30.94 1.86
C ILE A 138 3.80 -32.45 1.99
N ASN A 139 4.50 -33.27 1.19
CA ASN A 139 4.44 -34.72 1.32
C ASN A 139 4.98 -35.18 2.68
N ARG A 140 6.07 -34.56 3.18
CA ARG A 140 6.67 -34.94 4.47
C ARG A 140 5.74 -34.67 5.65
N ILE A 141 4.95 -33.60 5.63
CA ILE A 141 3.94 -33.32 6.67
C ILE A 141 2.66 -34.15 6.50
N GLY A 142 2.58 -35.00 5.47
CA GLY A 142 1.48 -35.92 5.25
C GLY A 142 0.22 -35.28 4.68
N ARG A 143 0.30 -34.07 4.11
CA ARG A 143 -0.87 -33.40 3.52
C ARG A 143 -1.28 -34.08 2.21
N TRP A 144 -2.53 -34.54 2.12
CA TRP A 144 -3.09 -35.15 0.92
C TRP A 144 -3.64 -34.08 -0.01
N VAL A 145 -2.93 -33.83 -1.11
CA VAL A 145 -3.28 -32.86 -2.14
C VAL A 145 -2.71 -33.30 -3.48
N ASP A 146 -3.40 -32.97 -4.57
CA ASP A 146 -3.00 -33.28 -5.94
C ASP A 146 -2.04 -32.20 -6.47
N PHE A 147 -0.79 -32.61 -6.69
CA PHE A 147 0.26 -31.81 -7.34
C PHE A 147 0.36 -32.08 -8.85
N ASP A 148 -0.19 -33.20 -9.33
CA ASP A 148 -0.10 -33.61 -10.74
C ASP A 148 -1.09 -32.80 -11.59
N ASN A 149 -2.30 -32.61 -11.05
CA ASN A 149 -3.35 -31.77 -11.63
C ASN A 149 -3.49 -30.45 -10.84
N ASP A 150 -2.37 -29.81 -10.54
CA ASP A 150 -2.35 -28.49 -9.92
C ASP A 150 -2.97 -27.41 -10.83
N TYR A 151 -3.04 -26.17 -10.35
CA TYR A 151 -3.32 -25.02 -11.20
C TYR A 151 -2.27 -23.94 -10.97
N LYS A 152 -1.77 -23.34 -12.04
CA LYS A 152 -0.81 -22.25 -11.96
C LYS A 152 -1.40 -21.02 -12.61
N THR A 153 -1.24 -19.85 -11.99
CA THR A 153 -1.78 -18.60 -12.57
C THR A 153 -1.15 -18.23 -13.92
N MET A 154 0.00 -18.83 -14.26
CA MET A 154 0.68 -18.72 -15.55
C MET A 154 0.20 -19.70 -16.64
N ASP A 155 -0.70 -20.63 -16.32
CA ASP A 155 -1.22 -21.56 -17.32
C ASP A 155 -2.16 -20.82 -18.29
N PRO A 156 -2.08 -21.07 -19.61
CA PRO A 156 -2.88 -20.33 -20.60
C PRO A 156 -4.39 -20.39 -20.36
N TRP A 157 -4.93 -21.54 -19.94
CA TRP A 157 -6.36 -21.71 -19.66
C TRP A 157 -6.80 -20.91 -18.42
N TYR A 158 -5.91 -20.72 -17.44
CA TYR A 158 -6.17 -19.90 -16.26
C TYR A 158 -6.17 -18.42 -16.65
N MET A 159 -5.18 -18.00 -17.43
CA MET A 159 -5.09 -16.62 -17.96
C MET A 159 -6.29 -16.26 -18.84
N GLU A 160 -6.76 -17.19 -19.68
CA GLU A 160 -7.98 -17.03 -20.49
C GLU A 160 -9.21 -16.83 -19.60
N SER A 161 -9.32 -17.57 -18.50
CA SER A 161 -10.41 -17.39 -17.53
C SER A 161 -10.35 -16.01 -16.87
N VAL A 162 -9.15 -15.50 -16.56
CA VAL A 162 -8.96 -14.13 -16.06
C VAL A 162 -9.37 -13.10 -17.11
N TRP A 163 -9.02 -13.29 -18.38
CA TRP A 163 -9.47 -12.42 -19.47
C TRP A 163 -11.00 -12.42 -19.61
N TRP A 164 -11.64 -13.57 -19.46
CA TRP A 164 -13.09 -13.65 -19.41
C TRP A 164 -13.66 -12.84 -18.24
N VAL A 165 -13.09 -12.94 -17.03
CA VAL A 165 -13.52 -12.14 -15.87
C VAL A 165 -13.37 -10.64 -16.16
N VAL A 166 -12.23 -10.21 -16.69
CA VAL A 166 -11.98 -8.81 -17.07
C VAL A 166 -13.01 -8.34 -18.11
N LYS A 167 -13.33 -9.16 -19.11
CA LYS A 167 -14.39 -8.88 -20.09
C LYS A 167 -15.77 -8.76 -19.43
N GLN A 168 -16.09 -9.62 -18.47
CA GLN A 168 -17.36 -9.51 -17.73
C GLN A 168 -17.45 -8.23 -16.90
N LEU A 169 -16.35 -7.81 -16.27
CA LEU A 169 -16.30 -6.54 -15.55
C LEU A 169 -16.44 -5.36 -16.52
N TRP A 170 -15.79 -5.43 -17.68
CA TRP A 170 -15.90 -4.43 -18.74
C TRP A 170 -17.34 -4.30 -19.27
N GLU A 171 -17.99 -5.41 -19.61
CA GLU A 171 -19.37 -5.44 -20.11
C GLU A 171 -20.39 -4.90 -19.09
N LYS A 172 -20.05 -4.92 -17.80
CA LYS A 172 -20.85 -4.38 -16.70
C LYS A 172 -20.49 -2.93 -16.34
N ASP A 173 -19.66 -2.26 -17.15
CA ASP A 173 -19.17 -0.89 -16.89
C ASP A 173 -18.45 -0.74 -15.52
N LEU A 174 -17.84 -1.83 -15.06
CA LEU A 174 -17.11 -1.86 -13.79
C LEU A 174 -15.65 -1.45 -13.96
N ILE A 175 -15.10 -1.48 -15.17
CA ILE A 175 -13.72 -1.06 -15.45
C ILE A 175 -13.72 0.35 -16.02
N TYR A 176 -12.91 1.23 -15.46
CA TYR A 176 -12.72 2.59 -15.96
C TYR A 176 -11.26 3.00 -15.85
N ARG A 177 -10.82 3.87 -16.76
CA ARG A 177 -9.55 4.58 -16.63
C ARG A 177 -9.78 5.81 -15.78
N GLY A 178 -8.90 6.04 -14.83
CA GLY A 178 -8.96 7.21 -13.96
C GLY A 178 -7.58 7.56 -13.46
N GLU A 179 -7.49 8.75 -12.89
CA GLU A 179 -6.35 9.15 -12.10
C GLU A 179 -6.75 9.04 -10.62
N LYS A 180 -6.02 8.22 -9.86
CA LYS A 180 -6.21 8.14 -8.41
C LYS A 180 -4.91 8.32 -7.69
N VAL A 181 -5.00 8.95 -6.52
CA VAL A 181 -3.93 8.96 -5.53
C VAL A 181 -3.87 7.56 -4.92
N VAL A 182 -2.73 6.88 -5.09
CA VAL A 182 -2.53 5.50 -4.62
C VAL A 182 -1.21 5.39 -3.86
N PRO A 183 -1.12 4.47 -2.89
CA PRO A 183 0.15 4.17 -2.24
C PRO A 183 1.14 3.57 -3.25
N PHE A 184 2.37 4.06 -3.24
CA PHE A 184 3.37 3.78 -4.26
C PHE A 184 4.74 3.53 -3.64
N SER A 185 5.38 2.44 -4.04
CA SER A 185 6.74 2.10 -3.61
C SER A 185 7.75 2.65 -4.63
N THR A 186 8.47 3.70 -4.25
CA THR A 186 9.52 4.31 -5.10
C THR A 186 10.70 3.37 -5.33
N ALA A 187 11.02 2.51 -4.36
CA ALA A 187 12.06 1.50 -4.48
C ALA A 187 11.73 0.38 -5.48
N LEU A 188 10.43 0.09 -5.70
CA LEU A 188 9.96 -0.97 -6.60
C LEU A 188 9.31 -0.41 -7.88
N GLY A 189 9.17 0.91 -8.01
CA GLY A 189 8.54 1.56 -9.17
C GLY A 189 7.09 1.16 -9.41
N THR A 190 6.31 0.87 -8.35
CA THR A 190 5.00 0.25 -8.51
C THR A 190 3.98 0.61 -7.44
N ILE A 191 2.71 0.45 -7.80
CA ILE A 191 1.54 0.69 -6.94
C ILE A 191 1.42 -0.44 -5.92
N LEU A 192 1.01 -0.09 -4.70
CA LEU A 192 0.58 -1.03 -3.68
C LEU A 192 -0.94 -1.00 -3.54
N SER A 193 -1.53 -2.12 -3.11
CA SER A 193 -2.92 -2.08 -2.65
C SER A 193 -3.03 -1.37 -1.30
N ASN A 194 -4.22 -0.87 -0.97
CA ASN A 194 -4.48 -0.27 0.36
C ASN A 194 -4.20 -1.26 1.51
N PHE A 195 -4.45 -2.56 1.29
CA PHE A 195 -4.14 -3.60 2.28
C PHE A 195 -2.64 -3.75 2.51
N GLU A 196 -1.83 -3.69 1.45
CA GLU A 196 -0.38 -3.76 1.56
C GLU A 196 0.22 -2.51 2.20
N ALA A 197 -0.26 -1.32 1.84
CA ALA A 197 0.13 -0.07 2.49
C ALA A 197 -0.21 -0.07 3.99
N GLY A 198 -1.32 -0.71 4.37
CA GLY A 198 -1.77 -0.92 5.74
C GLY A 198 -0.90 -1.89 6.57
N SER A 199 -0.04 -2.69 5.93
CA SER A 199 0.54 -3.87 6.58
C SER A 199 1.87 -3.63 7.30
N ASN A 200 2.59 -2.55 6.99
CA ASN A 200 3.93 -2.29 7.53
C ASN A 200 4.08 -0.82 7.95
N TYR A 201 3.41 -0.43 9.03
CA TYR A 201 3.60 0.87 9.66
C TYR A 201 4.80 0.86 10.60
N GLN A 202 5.62 1.91 10.53
CA GLN A 202 6.82 2.06 11.35
C GLN A 202 6.86 3.44 11.97
N ASP A 203 7.34 3.51 13.21
CA ASP A 203 7.55 4.78 13.89
C ASP A 203 8.78 5.47 13.30
N VAL A 204 8.60 6.68 12.81
CA VAL A 204 9.65 7.49 12.17
C VAL A 204 9.67 8.90 12.73
N GLN A 205 10.85 9.50 12.61
CA GLN A 205 11.06 10.91 12.85
C GLN A 205 11.00 11.67 11.53
N ASP A 206 9.90 12.39 11.32
CA ASP A 206 9.72 13.25 10.15
C ASP A 206 9.77 14.73 10.58
N PRO A 207 10.22 15.63 9.67
CA PRO A 207 10.13 17.06 9.90
C PRO A 207 8.67 17.49 9.97
N ALA A 208 8.32 18.29 10.97
CA ALA A 208 7.03 18.95 11.07
C ALA A 208 7.24 20.45 10.92
N VAL A 209 6.73 21.03 9.84
CA VAL A 209 6.97 22.44 9.52
C VAL A 209 5.67 23.21 9.39
N THR A 210 5.66 24.41 9.95
CA THR A 210 4.61 25.40 9.72
C THR A 210 5.12 26.42 8.72
N ILE A 211 4.40 26.59 7.62
CA ILE A 211 4.77 27.44 6.49
C ILE A 211 3.76 28.60 6.37
N LEU A 212 4.27 29.80 6.13
CA LEU A 212 3.50 31.01 5.90
C LEU A 212 3.24 31.22 4.40
N PHE A 213 1.97 31.25 4.06
CA PHE A 213 1.44 31.62 2.75
C PHE A 213 0.98 33.07 2.79
N LYS A 214 1.60 33.95 2.01
CA LYS A 214 1.28 35.38 2.02
C LYS A 214 0.00 35.63 1.24
N LEU A 215 -0.99 36.29 1.85
CA LEU A 215 -2.21 36.67 1.16
C LEU A 215 -1.94 37.72 0.08
N GLU A 216 -2.70 37.66 -1.02
CA GLU A 216 -2.62 38.69 -2.04
C GLU A 216 -3.15 40.03 -1.52
N ASN A 217 -2.49 41.13 -1.91
CA ASN A 217 -2.91 42.52 -1.64
C ASN A 217 -2.98 42.94 -0.16
N VAL A 218 -2.65 42.06 0.79
CA VAL A 218 -2.59 42.38 2.23
C VAL A 218 -1.36 41.76 2.88
N ASN A 219 -0.75 42.45 3.85
CA ASN A 219 0.42 41.94 4.57
C ASN A 219 0.00 41.01 5.74
N LYS A 220 -0.72 39.94 5.39
CA LYS A 220 -1.17 38.88 6.30
C LYS A 220 -0.75 37.52 5.75
N TYR A 221 -0.56 36.56 6.62
CA TYR A 221 -0.08 35.23 6.27
C TYR A 221 -1.00 34.15 6.81
N ILE A 222 -1.30 33.14 6.01
CA ILE A 222 -1.93 31.92 6.46
C ILE A 222 -0.84 30.92 6.86
N ALA A 223 -0.91 30.37 8.07
CA ALA A 223 -0.01 29.33 8.52
C ALA A 223 -0.62 27.94 8.24
N ALA A 224 0.01 27.15 7.37
CA ALA A 224 -0.35 25.75 7.15
C ALA A 224 0.77 24.84 7.64
N TRP A 225 0.40 23.66 8.11
CA TRP A 225 1.33 22.68 8.68
C TRP A 225 1.45 21.45 7.79
N THR A 226 2.65 20.88 7.71
CA THR A 226 2.90 19.64 6.97
C THR A 226 4.04 18.82 7.56
N THR A 227 3.96 17.50 7.40
CA THR A 227 5.02 16.52 7.68
C THR A 227 5.74 16.06 6.42
N THR A 228 5.28 16.52 5.25
CA THR A 228 5.80 16.15 3.93
C THR A 228 6.22 17.39 3.13
N PRO A 229 7.29 18.11 3.54
CA PRO A 229 7.77 19.30 2.82
C PRO A 229 7.94 19.10 1.31
N TRP A 230 8.36 17.91 0.88
CA TRP A 230 8.50 17.52 -0.53
C TRP A 230 7.23 17.69 -1.38
N THR A 231 6.05 17.77 -0.76
CA THR A 231 4.78 18.02 -1.47
C THR A 231 4.49 19.51 -1.73
N LEU A 232 5.17 20.43 -1.01
CA LEU A 232 4.94 21.88 -1.11
C LEU A 232 5.21 22.48 -2.50
N PRO A 233 6.18 22.00 -3.30
CA PRO A 233 6.33 22.43 -4.69
C PRO A 233 5.08 22.22 -5.55
N SER A 234 4.20 21.26 -5.19
CA SER A 234 2.95 20.96 -5.91
C SER A 234 1.71 21.49 -5.19
N ASN A 235 1.89 22.42 -4.25
CA ASN A 235 0.78 23.09 -3.59
C ASN A 235 -0.04 23.91 -4.60
N LEU A 236 -1.37 23.74 -4.59
CA LEU A 236 -2.30 24.48 -5.44
C LEU A 236 -3.46 25.13 -4.69
N ALA A 237 -3.69 24.78 -3.43
CA ALA A 237 -4.70 25.42 -2.59
C ALA A 237 -4.35 25.31 -1.10
N LEU A 238 -5.12 25.99 -0.26
CA LEU A 238 -5.19 25.73 1.18
C LEU A 238 -6.61 25.31 1.53
N CYS A 239 -6.79 24.40 2.48
CA CYS A 239 -8.11 23.97 2.93
C CYS A 239 -8.34 24.36 4.39
N VAL A 240 -9.54 24.89 4.66
CA VAL A 240 -10.03 25.27 5.99
C VAL A 240 -11.34 24.55 6.32
N GLY A 241 -11.63 24.36 7.60
CA GLY A 241 -12.95 23.89 8.03
C GLY A 241 -13.91 25.07 8.14
N LYS A 242 -15.01 25.06 7.40
CA LYS A 242 -15.95 26.19 7.32
C LYS A 242 -16.49 26.66 8.69
N ASP A 243 -16.73 25.70 9.59
CA ASP A 243 -17.36 25.93 10.91
C ASP A 243 -16.31 26.14 12.02
N ILE A 244 -15.03 25.96 11.72
CA ILE A 244 -13.91 26.14 12.67
C ILE A 244 -13.70 27.65 12.90
N ASP A 245 -13.40 28.02 14.16
CA ASP A 245 -13.00 29.38 14.51
C ASP A 245 -11.51 29.59 14.23
N TYR A 246 -11.20 30.67 13.51
CA TYR A 246 -9.85 31.09 13.17
C TYR A 246 -9.53 32.43 13.84
N VAL A 247 -8.23 32.68 14.04
CA VAL A 247 -7.72 33.92 14.62
C VAL A 247 -6.71 34.58 13.71
N GLU A 248 -6.76 35.91 13.65
CA GLU A 248 -5.62 36.73 13.24
C GLU A 248 -4.81 37.07 14.48
N ALA A 249 -3.55 36.62 14.54
CA ALA A 249 -2.65 36.95 15.63
C ALA A 249 -1.41 37.70 15.12
N ARG A 250 -1.03 38.77 15.82
CA ARG A 250 0.24 39.45 15.62
C ARG A 250 1.34 38.67 16.35
N ASP A 251 2.32 38.19 15.61
CA ASP A 251 3.57 37.70 16.18
C ASP A 251 4.41 38.91 16.62
N GLN A 252 4.65 39.04 17.93
CA GLN A 252 5.37 40.16 18.50
C GLN A 252 6.87 40.17 18.13
N GLU A 253 7.44 39.01 17.80
CA GLU A 253 8.85 38.90 17.41
C GLU A 253 9.05 39.36 15.95
N SER A 254 8.21 38.87 15.04
CA SER A 254 8.35 39.19 13.60
C SER A 254 7.52 40.38 13.13
N GLY A 255 6.56 40.84 13.94
CA GLY A 255 5.58 41.87 13.60
C GLY A 255 4.51 41.45 12.58
N ARG A 256 4.55 40.19 12.11
CA ARG A 256 3.66 39.65 11.08
C ARG A 256 2.29 39.29 11.67
N ILE A 257 1.25 39.40 10.84
CA ILE A 257 -0.09 38.92 11.17
C ILE A 257 -0.25 37.53 10.56
N VAL A 258 -0.53 36.55 11.42
CA VAL A 258 -0.63 35.13 11.06
C VAL A 258 -2.03 34.61 11.36
N ILE A 259 -2.59 33.85 10.43
CA ILE A 259 -3.92 33.24 10.50
C ILE A 259 -3.78 31.74 10.71
N PHE A 260 -4.46 31.21 11.74
CA PHE A 260 -4.55 29.79 12.07
C PHE A 260 -5.79 29.54 12.94
N ALA A 261 -6.15 28.28 13.17
CA ALA A 261 -7.33 27.91 13.96
C ALA A 261 -7.17 28.31 15.43
N LYS A 262 -8.21 28.89 16.03
CA LYS A 262 -8.22 29.41 17.42
C LYS A 262 -7.76 28.36 18.44
N GLU A 263 -8.19 27.12 18.28
CA GLU A 263 -7.82 26.01 19.16
C GLU A 263 -6.31 25.68 19.14
N ARG A 264 -5.58 26.15 18.12
CA ARG A 264 -4.11 25.98 18.01
C ARG A 264 -3.32 27.10 18.67
N LEU A 265 -3.98 28.12 19.24
CA LEU A 265 -3.31 29.27 19.86
C LEU A 265 -2.34 28.86 20.97
N ASP A 266 -2.75 27.95 21.86
CA ASP A 266 -1.89 27.48 22.95
C ASP A 266 -0.69 26.68 22.44
N ALA A 267 -0.89 25.86 21.40
CA ALA A 267 0.18 25.04 20.82
C ALA A 267 1.25 25.92 20.16
N ILE A 268 0.84 26.86 19.30
CA ILE A 268 1.75 27.78 18.60
C ILE A 268 2.36 28.78 19.60
N GLY A 269 1.58 29.20 20.60
CA GLY A 269 1.97 30.11 21.67
C GLY A 269 3.10 29.59 22.57
N LYS A 270 3.37 28.28 22.58
CA LYS A 270 4.57 27.71 23.25
C LYS A 270 5.87 28.14 22.59
N THR A 271 5.84 28.41 21.28
CA THR A 271 7.00 28.78 20.48
C THR A 271 7.01 30.25 20.05
N LYS A 272 5.86 30.92 20.06
CA LYS A 272 5.68 32.27 19.50
C LYS A 272 4.92 33.16 20.46
N GLN A 273 5.26 34.44 20.51
CA GLN A 273 4.53 35.43 21.32
C GLN A 273 3.44 36.06 20.48
N LEU A 274 2.19 35.68 20.73
CA LEU A 274 1.05 35.99 19.88
C LEU A 274 0.06 36.91 20.59
N GLU A 275 -0.36 37.96 19.90
CA GLU A 275 -1.42 38.87 20.32
C GLU A 275 -2.61 38.73 19.36
N VAL A 276 -3.75 38.25 19.86
CA VAL A 276 -4.96 38.07 19.04
C VAL A 276 -5.55 39.43 18.67
N ILE A 277 -5.78 39.64 17.38
CA ILE A 277 -6.31 40.87 16.78
C ILE A 277 -7.79 40.72 16.44
N ALA A 278 -8.16 39.58 15.85
CA ALA A 278 -9.51 39.30 15.40
C ALA A 278 -9.79 37.79 15.41
N GLU A 279 -11.07 37.44 15.48
CA GLU A 279 -11.58 36.08 15.36
C GLU A 279 -12.68 36.04 14.30
N PHE A 280 -12.77 34.96 13.53
CA PHE A 280 -13.72 34.80 12.43
C PHE A 280 -13.92 33.31 12.10
N LYS A 281 -14.92 33.00 11.29
CA LYS A 281 -15.18 31.62 10.82
C LYS A 281 -14.36 31.27 9.59
N GLY A 282 -14.04 29.98 9.43
CA GLY A 282 -13.32 29.48 8.25
C GLY A 282 -14.01 29.83 6.93
N SER A 283 -15.34 29.88 6.91
CA SER A 283 -16.14 30.34 5.77
C SER A 283 -15.76 31.74 5.25
N GLU A 284 -15.20 32.60 6.11
CA GLU A 284 -14.77 33.95 5.74
C GLU A 284 -13.43 33.97 5.00
N LEU A 285 -12.63 32.89 5.10
CA LEU A 285 -11.38 32.74 4.35
C LEU A 285 -11.58 32.18 2.95
N VAL A 286 -12.69 31.48 2.69
CA VAL A 286 -12.93 30.78 1.42
C VAL A 286 -12.94 31.75 0.25
N GLY A 287 -12.20 31.40 -0.81
CA GLY A 287 -12.02 32.25 -1.98
C GLY A 287 -10.88 33.26 -1.87
N THR A 288 -10.25 33.41 -0.69
CA THR A 288 -9.07 34.26 -0.53
C THR A 288 -7.89 33.70 -1.32
N ARG A 289 -7.16 34.57 -2.02
CA ARG A 289 -5.99 34.20 -2.83
C ARG A 289 -4.68 34.45 -2.08
N TYR A 290 -3.65 33.66 -2.40
CA TYR A 290 -2.34 33.77 -1.78
C TYR A 290 -1.21 33.60 -2.80
N GLU A 291 -0.03 34.18 -2.49
CA GLU A 291 1.17 34.04 -3.30
C GLU A 291 1.73 32.62 -3.18
N PRO A 292 2.00 31.91 -4.30
CA PRO A 292 2.54 30.56 -4.27
C PRO A 292 3.94 30.52 -3.64
N LEU A 293 4.25 29.42 -2.95
CA LEU A 293 5.58 29.21 -2.34
C LEU A 293 6.69 29.03 -3.40
N PHE A 294 6.33 28.40 -4.51
CA PHE A 294 7.23 28.07 -5.61
C PHE A 294 6.64 28.53 -6.94
N PRO A 295 7.46 28.97 -7.90
CA PRO A 295 6.97 29.48 -9.18
C PRO A 295 6.62 28.38 -10.20
N TYR A 296 6.92 27.10 -9.91
CA TYR A 296 6.93 26.01 -10.90
C TYR A 296 5.59 25.73 -11.57
N PHE A 297 4.48 26.04 -10.88
CA PHE A 297 3.12 25.78 -11.35
C PHE A 297 2.23 27.03 -11.28
N SER A 298 2.84 28.22 -11.24
CA SER A 298 2.12 29.48 -11.14
C SER A 298 1.16 29.72 -12.31
N GLU A 299 1.39 29.10 -13.47
CA GLU A 299 0.50 29.14 -14.61
C GLU A 299 -0.89 28.54 -14.34
N HIS A 300 -1.03 27.70 -13.30
CA HIS A 300 -2.33 27.12 -12.90
C HIS A 300 -3.22 28.11 -12.15
N GLU A 301 -2.77 29.34 -11.94
CA GLU A 301 -3.62 30.44 -11.50
C GLU A 301 -4.85 30.61 -12.42
N LYS A 302 -4.65 30.44 -13.74
CA LYS A 302 -5.72 30.49 -14.75
C LYS A 302 -6.76 29.37 -14.60
N ASP A 303 -6.37 28.27 -13.94
CA ASP A 303 -7.19 27.08 -13.70
C ASP A 303 -7.90 27.16 -12.33
N GLY A 304 -7.77 28.28 -11.61
CA GLY A 304 -8.40 28.53 -10.32
C GLY A 304 -7.54 28.19 -9.10
N ALA A 305 -6.25 27.85 -9.29
CA ALA A 305 -5.33 27.55 -8.18
C ALA A 305 -4.97 28.78 -7.33
N PHE A 306 -4.24 28.51 -6.25
CA PHE A 306 -3.73 29.44 -5.24
C PHE A 306 -4.84 30.19 -4.49
N VAL A 307 -5.83 29.42 -4.07
CA VAL A 307 -7.03 29.88 -3.39
C VAL A 307 -7.28 29.06 -2.11
N VAL A 308 -7.96 29.66 -1.14
CA VAL A 308 -8.47 28.95 0.04
C VAL A 308 -9.79 28.27 -0.30
N LEU A 309 -9.86 26.97 -0.06
CA LEU A 309 -11.03 26.10 -0.21
C LEU A 309 -11.53 25.64 1.16
N GLU A 310 -12.73 25.05 1.20
CA GLU A 310 -13.29 24.46 2.41
C GLU A 310 -13.57 22.97 2.25
N ASP A 311 -13.40 22.22 3.33
CA ASP A 311 -13.90 20.86 3.48
C ASP A 311 -14.01 20.47 4.95
N ASN A 312 -14.84 19.47 5.26
CA ASN A 312 -15.12 19.05 6.63
C ASN A 312 -14.06 18.09 7.20
N TYR A 313 -13.11 17.62 6.40
CA TYR A 313 -12.04 16.74 6.89
C TYR A 313 -10.97 17.47 7.72
N VAL A 314 -10.91 18.80 7.63
CA VAL A 314 -9.94 19.61 8.38
C VAL A 314 -10.26 19.55 9.87
N THR A 315 -9.28 19.19 10.68
CA THR A 315 -9.38 19.17 12.15
C THR A 315 -8.39 20.12 12.80
N THR A 316 -8.56 20.34 14.10
CA THR A 316 -7.72 21.21 14.96
C THR A 316 -6.86 20.41 15.94
N ASP A 317 -6.85 19.08 15.83
CA ASP A 317 -6.09 18.21 16.74
C ASP A 317 -4.58 18.38 16.57
N THR A 318 -4.12 18.63 15.34
CA THR A 318 -2.71 18.78 14.97
C THR A 318 -2.50 19.96 14.01
N GLY A 319 -1.23 20.37 13.87
CA GLY A 319 -0.85 21.45 12.96
C GLY A 319 -1.43 22.83 13.33
N THR A 320 -2.02 23.51 12.34
CA THR A 320 -2.56 24.88 12.45
C THR A 320 -4.06 24.96 12.21
N GLY A 321 -4.73 23.84 11.93
CA GLY A 321 -6.12 23.81 11.46
C GLY A 321 -6.29 24.33 10.02
N ILE A 322 -5.19 24.39 9.25
CA ILE A 322 -5.18 24.75 7.83
C ILE A 322 -4.26 23.77 7.11
N VAL A 323 -4.76 23.15 6.05
CA VAL A 323 -4.08 22.07 5.34
C VAL A 323 -3.63 22.56 3.98
N HIS A 324 -2.32 22.49 3.69
CA HIS A 324 -1.83 22.75 2.34
C HIS A 324 -2.30 21.64 1.39
N GLN A 325 -2.71 21.99 0.17
CA GLN A 325 -3.30 21.04 -0.78
C GLN A 325 -2.35 20.77 -1.94
N ALA A 326 -1.90 19.54 -2.07
CA ALA A 326 -1.13 19.03 -3.21
C ALA A 326 -1.89 17.85 -3.84
N PRO A 327 -2.79 18.09 -4.82
CA PRO A 327 -3.77 17.10 -5.30
C PRO A 327 -3.13 15.84 -5.90
N ALA A 328 -1.88 15.91 -6.35
CA ALA A 328 -1.18 14.73 -6.84
C ALA A 328 -0.81 13.75 -5.72
N PHE A 329 -0.78 14.16 -4.45
CA PHE A 329 -0.17 13.40 -3.36
C PHE A 329 -1.10 13.13 -2.18
N GLY A 330 -2.34 13.66 -2.18
CA GLY A 330 -3.34 13.44 -1.15
C GLY A 330 -4.72 13.13 -1.74
N GLU A 331 -5.41 12.09 -1.23
CA GLU A 331 -6.75 11.71 -1.72
C GLU A 331 -7.78 12.80 -1.41
N ASP A 332 -7.75 13.35 -0.19
CA ASP A 332 -8.60 14.49 0.18
C ASP A 332 -8.27 15.72 -0.64
N ASP A 333 -6.98 16.02 -0.85
CA ASP A 333 -6.54 17.13 -1.68
C ASP A 333 -7.08 17.01 -3.10
N PHE A 334 -6.95 15.83 -3.71
CA PHE A 334 -7.49 15.54 -5.04
C PHE A 334 -9.01 15.75 -5.07
N ARG A 335 -9.74 15.21 -4.08
CA ARG A 335 -11.20 15.32 -3.97
C ARG A 335 -11.66 16.77 -3.82
N VAL A 336 -11.04 17.53 -2.92
CA VAL A 336 -11.39 18.93 -2.61
C VAL A 336 -11.15 19.82 -3.83
N LEU A 337 -10.00 19.69 -4.50
CA LEU A 337 -9.72 20.48 -5.70
C LEU A 337 -10.65 20.14 -6.85
N ARG A 338 -10.96 18.85 -7.06
CA ARG A 338 -11.94 18.42 -8.09
C ARG A 338 -13.33 18.97 -7.81
N ALA A 339 -13.77 18.97 -6.54
CA ALA A 339 -15.05 19.55 -6.14
C ALA A 339 -15.12 21.07 -6.38
N ALA A 340 -13.99 21.77 -6.23
CA ALA A 340 -13.85 23.19 -6.56
C ALA A 340 -13.69 23.49 -8.07
N GLY A 341 -13.69 22.47 -8.94
CA GLY A 341 -13.51 22.62 -10.38
C GLY A 341 -12.06 22.71 -10.86
N ILE A 342 -11.08 22.55 -9.96
CA ILE A 342 -9.65 22.59 -10.28
C ILE A 342 -9.20 21.18 -10.70
N GLN A 343 -9.03 20.99 -12.01
CA GLN A 343 -8.73 19.68 -12.61
C GLN A 343 -7.24 19.36 -12.74
N VAL A 344 -6.37 20.30 -12.44
CA VAL A 344 -4.91 20.10 -12.51
C VAL A 344 -4.41 19.32 -11.28
N ALA A 345 -3.47 18.40 -11.49
CA ALA A 345 -2.85 17.61 -10.44
C ALA A 345 -1.35 17.37 -10.77
N PRO A 346 -0.49 18.39 -10.63
CA PRO A 346 0.91 18.28 -11.01
C PRO A 346 1.62 17.25 -10.12
N CYS A 347 2.16 16.20 -10.75
CA CYS A 347 2.93 15.15 -10.09
C CYS A 347 4.38 15.16 -10.60
N PRO A 348 5.24 16.10 -10.17
CA PRO A 348 6.60 16.25 -10.67
C PRO A 348 7.58 15.23 -10.05
N VAL A 349 7.14 13.97 -9.94
CA VAL A 349 7.90 12.88 -9.34
C VAL A 349 7.82 11.66 -10.25
N ASP A 350 8.96 11.11 -10.65
CA ASP A 350 9.04 9.92 -11.49
C ASP A 350 8.76 8.63 -10.70
N MET A 351 8.85 7.47 -11.37
CA MET A 351 8.57 6.17 -10.74
C MET A 351 9.61 5.76 -9.70
N GLU A 352 10.77 6.41 -9.66
CA GLU A 352 11.85 6.16 -8.69
C GLU A 352 11.75 7.10 -7.49
N GLY A 353 10.75 7.99 -7.46
CA GLY A 353 10.59 8.96 -6.39
C GLY A 353 11.50 10.18 -6.52
N GLN A 354 12.03 10.46 -7.71
CA GLN A 354 12.90 11.62 -7.97
C GLN A 354 12.11 12.76 -8.62
N PHE A 355 12.47 14.00 -8.29
CA PHE A 355 11.86 15.17 -8.91
C PHE A 355 12.18 15.28 -10.41
N THR A 356 11.15 15.56 -11.21
CA THR A 356 11.25 15.74 -12.66
C THR A 356 11.68 17.16 -13.06
N ASN A 357 11.69 17.48 -14.35
CA ASN A 357 12.22 18.73 -14.89
C ASN A 357 11.43 19.98 -14.48
N GLU A 358 10.17 19.81 -14.12
CA GLU A 358 9.24 20.85 -13.71
C GLU A 358 9.69 21.51 -12.40
N VAL A 359 10.26 20.73 -11.47
CA VAL A 359 10.79 21.21 -10.18
C VAL A 359 12.31 21.36 -10.30
N THR A 360 12.75 22.48 -10.84
CA THR A 360 14.14 22.68 -11.29
C THR A 360 15.16 22.64 -10.15
N ASP A 361 14.83 23.18 -8.98
CA ASP A 361 15.79 23.34 -7.87
C ASP A 361 16.12 22.01 -7.17
N PHE A 362 15.24 21.01 -7.30
CA PHE A 362 15.37 19.70 -6.66
C PHE A 362 15.42 18.54 -7.67
N LYS A 363 15.54 18.83 -8.97
CA LYS A 363 15.54 17.85 -10.06
C LYS A 363 16.53 16.71 -9.79
N GLY A 364 16.05 15.47 -9.95
CA GLY A 364 16.83 14.25 -9.74
C GLY A 364 17.09 13.88 -8.28
N MET A 365 16.64 14.69 -7.31
CA MET A 365 16.70 14.32 -5.89
C MET A 365 15.50 13.48 -5.52
N HIS A 366 15.73 12.43 -4.73
CA HIS A 366 14.64 11.65 -4.16
C HIS A 366 13.84 12.52 -3.17
N VAL A 367 12.51 12.37 -3.15
CA VAL A 367 11.59 13.22 -2.36
C VAL A 367 11.98 13.39 -0.89
N LYS A 368 12.37 12.30 -0.21
CA LYS A 368 12.79 12.35 1.21
C LYS A 368 14.16 13.01 1.42
N GLU A 369 15.03 13.03 0.41
CA GLU A 369 16.29 13.79 0.47
C GLU A 369 16.01 15.28 0.29
N ALA A 370 15.09 15.62 -0.63
CA ALA A 370 14.73 16.98 -0.95
C ALA A 370 14.08 17.74 0.22
N ASP A 371 13.46 17.06 1.19
CA ASP A 371 12.84 17.70 2.36
C ASP A 371 13.79 18.72 3.05
N LYS A 372 15.05 18.36 3.25
CA LYS A 372 16.05 19.26 3.88
C LYS A 372 16.32 20.50 3.03
N HIS A 373 16.38 20.33 1.71
CA HIS A 373 16.63 21.41 0.76
C HIS A 373 15.43 22.33 0.61
N ILE A 374 14.22 21.77 0.62
CA ILE A 374 12.96 22.51 0.57
C ILE A 374 12.78 23.35 1.83
N ILE A 375 13.01 22.77 3.02
CA ILE A 375 12.94 23.51 4.28
C ILE A 375 13.93 24.68 4.28
N ARG A 376 15.15 24.46 3.77
CA ARG A 376 16.16 25.52 3.63
C ARG A 376 15.70 26.62 2.68
N HIS A 377 15.15 26.26 1.51
CA HIS A 377 14.60 27.24 0.56
C HIS A 377 13.52 28.10 1.22
N LEU A 378 12.57 27.48 1.93
CA LEU A 378 11.47 28.17 2.60
C LEU A 378 11.98 29.08 3.73
N LYS A 379 13.05 28.69 4.42
CA LYS A 379 13.72 29.52 5.41
C LYS A 379 14.38 30.74 4.78
N ASP A 380 15.11 30.56 3.69
CA ASP A 380 15.83 31.63 2.99
C ASP A 380 14.85 32.64 2.37
N LYS A 381 13.65 32.19 1.96
CA LYS A 381 12.54 33.06 1.51
C LYS A 381 11.74 33.69 2.65
N GLY A 382 11.97 33.26 3.89
CA GLY A 382 11.26 33.76 5.07
C GLY A 382 9.83 33.25 5.23
N ASN A 383 9.47 32.16 4.54
CA ASN A 383 8.16 31.49 4.64
C ASN A 383 8.12 30.46 5.78
N LEU A 384 9.25 29.90 6.19
CA LEU A 384 9.30 28.94 7.31
C LEU A 384 8.99 29.65 8.64
N TYR A 385 7.93 29.22 9.34
CA TYR A 385 7.49 29.82 10.61
C TYR A 385 8.01 29.07 11.83
N ILE A 386 7.72 27.77 11.87
CA ILE A 386 8.07 26.84 12.94
C ILE A 386 8.64 25.59 12.29
N GLN A 387 9.72 25.06 12.86
CA GLN A 387 10.36 23.83 12.43
C GLN A 387 10.54 22.94 13.65
N GLU A 388 9.91 21.77 13.60
CA GLU A 388 9.93 20.76 14.65
C GLU A 388 10.22 19.39 14.02
N VAL A 389 10.41 18.38 14.88
CA VAL A 389 10.49 16.98 14.50
C VAL A 389 9.43 16.27 15.33
N ILE A 390 8.66 15.38 14.68
CA ILE A 390 7.65 14.57 15.37
C ILE A 390 7.97 13.10 15.19
N ASP A 391 7.62 12.33 16.23
CA ASP A 391 7.53 10.87 16.14
C ASP A 391 6.10 10.51 15.74
N HIS A 392 5.95 9.82 14.61
CA HIS A 392 4.64 9.33 14.16
C HIS A 392 4.77 8.01 13.40
N SER A 393 3.65 7.33 13.23
CA SER A 393 3.61 6.10 12.46
C SER A 393 3.42 6.39 10.98
N TYR A 394 4.36 5.95 10.15
CA TYR A 394 4.36 6.17 8.70
C TYR A 394 4.35 4.83 7.95
N PRO A 395 3.64 4.71 6.81
CA PRO A 395 3.58 3.46 6.06
C PRO A 395 4.88 3.19 5.28
N PHE A 396 5.33 1.94 5.34
CA PHE A 396 6.48 1.43 4.60
C PHE A 396 6.07 0.32 3.65
N CYS A 397 6.82 0.14 2.57
CA CYS A 397 6.59 -0.96 1.66
C CYS A 397 6.91 -2.28 2.38
N PRO A 398 5.99 -3.25 2.44
CA PRO A 398 6.23 -4.51 3.15
C PRO A 398 7.31 -5.39 2.50
N ARG A 399 7.70 -5.06 1.26
CA ARG A 399 8.67 -5.84 0.46
C ARG A 399 10.07 -5.24 0.44
N SER A 400 10.18 -3.91 0.30
CA SER A 400 11.47 -3.20 0.25
C SER A 400 11.88 -2.58 1.58
N ASN A 401 10.94 -2.47 2.54
CA ASN A 401 11.12 -1.78 3.80
C ASN A 401 11.58 -0.31 3.65
N THR A 402 11.12 0.34 2.58
CA THR A 402 11.34 1.78 2.32
C THR A 402 10.04 2.56 2.53
N PRO A 403 10.10 3.85 2.90
CA PRO A 403 8.90 4.69 3.01
C PRO A 403 8.12 4.70 1.68
N ILE A 404 6.80 4.60 1.75
CA ILE A 404 5.95 4.78 0.55
C ILE A 404 5.55 6.24 0.39
N ILE A 405 5.17 6.61 -0.81
CA ILE A 405 4.50 7.89 -1.06
C ILE A 405 3.10 7.63 -1.59
N TYR A 406 2.22 8.61 -1.43
CA TYR A 406 0.98 8.66 -2.19
C TYR A 406 1.23 9.54 -3.41
N ARG A 407 0.82 9.06 -4.58
CA ARG A 407 0.92 9.83 -5.83
C ARG A 407 -0.25 9.51 -6.74
N THR A 408 -0.56 10.43 -7.66
CA THR A 408 -1.48 10.13 -8.74
C THR A 408 -0.85 9.14 -9.70
N ILE A 409 -1.65 8.16 -10.07
CA ILE A 409 -1.34 7.21 -11.13
C ILE A 409 -2.54 7.15 -12.07
N ASP A 410 -2.28 7.33 -13.36
CA ASP A 410 -3.24 7.07 -14.43
C ASP A 410 -3.26 5.56 -14.71
N SER A 411 -4.36 4.91 -14.37
CA SER A 411 -4.50 3.45 -14.49
C SER A 411 -5.95 3.02 -14.69
N TRP A 412 -6.13 1.71 -14.86
CA TRP A 412 -7.42 1.05 -14.92
C TRP A 412 -7.85 0.58 -13.53
N TYR A 413 -9.06 0.95 -13.13
CA TYR A 413 -9.62 0.62 -11.83
C TYR A 413 -10.93 -0.15 -11.98
N VAL A 414 -11.26 -0.95 -10.96
CA VAL A 414 -12.57 -1.61 -10.82
C VAL A 414 -13.44 -0.78 -9.87
N ARG A 415 -14.68 -0.48 -10.27
CA ARG A 415 -15.68 0.23 -9.45
C ARG A 415 -16.21 -0.67 -8.33
N VAL A 416 -15.47 -0.76 -7.22
CA VAL A 416 -15.85 -1.59 -6.06
C VAL A 416 -16.90 -0.92 -5.17
N GLU A 417 -16.86 0.41 -5.04
CA GLU A 417 -17.70 1.17 -4.11
C GLU A 417 -19.20 0.96 -4.34
N GLN A 418 -19.64 0.90 -5.59
CA GLN A 418 -21.04 0.64 -5.92
C GLN A 418 -21.53 -0.78 -5.55
N MET A 419 -20.60 -1.70 -5.26
CA MET A 419 -20.91 -3.07 -4.81
C MET A 419 -20.77 -3.22 -3.29
N ARG A 420 -20.48 -2.14 -2.54
CA ARG A 420 -20.20 -2.19 -1.10
C ARG A 420 -21.30 -2.89 -0.30
N ASP A 421 -22.55 -2.49 -0.49
CA ASP A 421 -23.68 -3.06 0.26
C ASP A 421 -23.87 -4.54 -0.05
N GLN A 422 -23.69 -4.94 -1.32
CA GLN A 422 -23.75 -6.34 -1.73
C GLN A 422 -22.60 -7.17 -1.13
N LEU A 423 -21.39 -6.60 -1.07
CA LEU A 423 -20.23 -7.24 -0.44
C LEU A 423 -20.46 -7.44 1.06
N GLN A 424 -21.00 -6.44 1.75
CA GLN A 424 -21.36 -6.54 3.17
C GLN A 424 -22.46 -7.60 3.41
N ALA A 425 -23.50 -7.59 2.59
CA ALA A 425 -24.59 -8.57 2.68
C ALA A 425 -24.11 -10.01 2.38
N SER A 426 -23.17 -10.16 1.45
CA SER A 426 -22.54 -11.46 1.16
C SER A 426 -21.66 -11.91 2.32
N ASN A 427 -20.85 -10.99 2.88
CA ASN A 427 -19.99 -11.27 4.03
C ASN A 427 -20.78 -11.71 5.27
N ALA A 428 -21.96 -11.13 5.51
CA ALA A 428 -22.82 -11.49 6.64
C ALA A 428 -23.38 -12.93 6.57
N GLN A 429 -23.37 -13.55 5.38
CA GLN A 429 -23.79 -14.95 5.19
C GLN A 429 -22.66 -15.95 5.44
N ILE A 430 -21.41 -15.47 5.58
CA ILE A 430 -20.23 -16.31 5.77
C ILE A 430 -20.13 -16.72 7.24
N ASN A 431 -19.97 -18.03 7.48
CA ASN A 431 -19.64 -18.55 8.80
C ASN A 431 -18.12 -18.47 9.01
N TRP A 432 -17.67 -17.48 9.80
CA TRP A 432 -16.28 -17.33 10.21
C TRP A 432 -16.01 -18.23 11.42
N VAL A 433 -15.07 -19.18 11.27
CA VAL A 433 -14.73 -20.19 12.29
C VAL A 433 -13.43 -19.84 12.98
#